data_AF-A0A1G6TUE1-F1
#
_entry.id   AF-A0A1G6TUE1-F1
#
_cell.length_a   1.000
_cell.length_b   1.000
_cell.length_c   1.000
_cell.angle_alpha   90.00
_cell.angle_beta   90.00
_cell.angle_gamma   90.00
#
_symmetry.space_group_name_H-M   'P 1'
#
loop_
_entity.id
_entity.type
_entity.pdbx_description
1 polymer ?
#
loop_
_entity_poly.entity_id
_entity_poly.type
_entity_poly.pdbx_seq_one_letter_code
_entity_poly.pdbx_strand_id
1 'polypeptide(L)'
;MSGVELLHRLNAEWSRTAVGGRADVDRWAGEEPALAGCRTPGDVLACVPGTPDAVLSFLVGRAQAGGEDAQLAGRVVVQALLGKMVLLARADRRSGLGDYVSQLWCQVLRYPLGRRPRSVAANLWMDTRKAVRREQGEKVEPLLVGDDVLDELWVLSQPPADVLSVRRVVAEAEALGLVDELSARVLVSVYADGLSSAEAGERHAMSTDLVRWRCSRARRRMAAAADRLVAA
;
A
#
# COMPACT_ATOMS: atom_id res chain seq x y z
N MET A 1 -5.17 -19.01 -0.87
CA MET A 1 -4.22 -17.92 -1.23
C MET A 1 -3.69 -17.32 0.07
N SER A 2 -2.37 -17.23 0.23
CA SER A 2 -1.79 -16.63 1.45
C SER A 2 -1.92 -15.10 1.44
N GLY A 3 -1.84 -14.46 2.62
CA GLY A 3 -1.86 -12.99 2.70
C GLY A 3 -0.69 -12.33 1.95
N VAL A 4 0.47 -12.97 1.94
CA VAL A 4 1.67 -12.49 1.20
C VAL A 4 1.46 -12.59 -0.31
N GLU A 5 0.90 -13.70 -0.79
CA GLU A 5 0.57 -13.90 -2.20
C GLU A 5 -0.48 -12.90 -2.69
N LEU A 6 -1.52 -12.64 -1.87
CA LEU A 6 -2.52 -11.61 -2.16
C LEU A 6 -1.89 -10.23 -2.26
N LEU A 7 -1.03 -9.85 -1.31
CA LEU A 7 -0.33 -8.56 -1.32
C LEU A 7 0.53 -8.39 -2.57
N HIS A 8 1.30 -9.42 -2.95
CA HIS A 8 2.10 -9.38 -4.18
C HIS A 8 1.22 -9.23 -5.42
N ARG A 9 0.10 -9.95 -5.50
CA ARG A 9 -0.82 -9.84 -6.63
C ARG A 9 -1.46 -8.46 -6.74
N LEU A 10 -1.89 -7.88 -5.61
CA LEU A 10 -2.43 -6.53 -5.56
C LEU A 10 -1.38 -5.49 -5.99
N ASN A 11 -0.14 -5.60 -5.52
CA ASN A 11 0.93 -4.67 -5.92
C ASN A 11 1.37 -4.84 -7.39
N ALA A 12 1.39 -6.07 -7.89
CA ALA A 12 1.70 -6.34 -9.30
C ALA A 12 0.61 -5.81 -10.23
N GLU A 13 -0.65 -5.95 -9.84
CA GLU A 13 -1.76 -5.32 -10.56
C GLU A 13 -1.72 -3.79 -10.44
N TRP A 14 -1.46 -3.25 -9.24
CA TRP A 14 -1.29 -1.81 -9.04
C TRP A 14 -0.22 -1.23 -9.97
N SER A 15 0.92 -1.90 -10.11
CA SER A 15 2.02 -1.40 -10.94
C SER A 15 1.61 -1.19 -12.41
N ARG A 16 0.66 -1.98 -12.92
CA ARG A 16 0.07 -1.78 -14.26
C ARG A 16 -0.99 -0.69 -14.26
N THR A 17 -1.87 -0.69 -13.26
CA THR A 17 -2.96 0.28 -13.12
C THR A 17 -2.44 1.70 -12.89
N ALA A 18 -1.36 1.85 -12.12
CA ALA A 18 -0.76 3.11 -11.72
C ALA A 18 -0.23 3.95 -12.88
N VAL A 19 0.09 3.34 -14.03
CA VAL A 19 0.56 4.01 -15.24
C VAL A 19 -0.51 4.13 -16.34
N GLY A 20 -1.66 3.47 -16.15
CA GLY A 20 -2.82 3.49 -17.06
C GLY A 20 -3.81 4.61 -16.71
N GLY A 21 -5.04 4.52 -17.23
CA GLY A 21 -6.17 5.35 -16.77
C GLY A 21 -6.05 6.87 -17.00
N ARG A 22 -5.18 7.31 -17.93
CA ARG A 22 -4.93 8.75 -18.19
C ARG A 22 -6.20 9.55 -18.45
N ALA A 23 -7.11 9.04 -19.27
CA ALA A 23 -8.36 9.74 -19.60
C ALA A 23 -9.27 9.95 -18.38
N ASP A 24 -9.30 9.01 -17.44
CA ASP A 24 -10.06 9.15 -16.20
C ASP A 24 -9.39 10.17 -15.28
N VAL A 25 -8.06 10.09 -15.13
CA VAL A 25 -7.30 11.02 -14.28
C VAL A 25 -7.31 12.44 -14.82
N ASP A 26 -7.21 12.64 -16.14
CA ASP A 26 -7.32 13.95 -16.77
C ASP A 26 -8.69 14.60 -16.48
N ARG A 27 -9.76 13.78 -16.48
CA ARG A 27 -11.11 14.22 -16.10
C ARG A 27 -11.17 14.57 -14.62
N TRP A 28 -10.65 13.71 -13.75
CA TRP A 28 -10.61 13.96 -12.31
C TRP A 28 -9.84 15.23 -11.96
N ALA A 29 -8.71 15.48 -12.62
CA ALA A 29 -7.92 16.70 -12.45
C ALA A 29 -8.67 17.97 -12.86
N GLY A 30 -9.66 17.87 -13.75
CA GLY A 30 -10.56 18.97 -14.11
C GLY A 30 -11.73 19.17 -13.14
N GLU A 31 -12.10 18.14 -12.37
CA GLU A 31 -13.23 18.15 -11.44
C GLU A 31 -12.83 18.46 -9.99
N GLU A 32 -11.64 18.00 -9.55
CA GLU A 32 -11.15 18.12 -8.18
C GLU A 32 -9.82 18.91 -8.16
N PRO A 33 -9.80 20.13 -7.59
CA PRO A 33 -8.60 20.96 -7.51
C PRO A 33 -7.39 20.29 -6.85
N ALA A 34 -7.60 19.41 -5.86
CA ALA A 34 -6.52 18.67 -5.22
C ALA A 34 -5.78 17.70 -6.17
N LEU A 35 -6.36 17.39 -7.32
CA LEU A 35 -5.81 16.52 -8.36
C LEU A 35 -5.22 17.29 -9.54
N ALA A 36 -5.16 18.62 -9.48
CA ALA A 36 -4.60 19.44 -10.54
C ALA A 36 -3.17 19.01 -10.90
N GLY A 37 -2.94 18.68 -12.18
CA GLY A 37 -1.63 18.25 -12.69
C GLY A 37 -1.35 16.75 -12.58
N CYS A 38 -2.21 15.97 -11.93
CA CYS A 38 -2.14 14.51 -11.97
C CYS A 38 -2.41 14.02 -13.40
N ARG A 39 -1.65 13.00 -13.85
CA ARG A 39 -1.83 12.37 -15.17
C ARG A 39 -2.05 10.87 -15.07
N THR A 40 -1.75 10.28 -13.93
CA THR A 40 -1.85 8.84 -13.70
C THR A 40 -2.45 8.54 -12.34
N PRO A 41 -3.02 7.34 -12.12
CA PRO A 41 -3.52 6.93 -10.81
C PRO A 41 -2.41 6.90 -9.75
N GLY A 42 -1.15 6.69 -10.18
CA GLY A 42 0.02 6.84 -9.32
C GLY A 42 0.18 8.27 -8.79
N ASP A 43 0.00 9.28 -9.65
CA ASP A 43 0.04 10.69 -9.24
C ASP A 43 -1.07 11.01 -8.24
N VAL A 44 -2.29 10.54 -8.53
CA VAL A 44 -3.45 10.70 -7.64
C VAL A 44 -3.18 10.08 -6.25
N LEU A 45 -2.62 8.87 -6.22
CA LEU A 45 -2.23 8.22 -4.97
C LEU A 45 -1.18 9.04 -4.21
N ALA A 46 -0.23 9.64 -4.91
CA ALA A 46 0.83 10.46 -4.31
C ALA A 46 0.31 11.78 -3.72
N CYS A 47 -0.86 12.28 -4.17
CA CYS A 47 -1.50 13.47 -3.60
C CYS A 47 -2.21 13.19 -2.26
N VAL A 48 -2.56 11.94 -1.96
CA VAL A 48 -3.35 11.58 -0.76
C VAL A 48 -2.72 12.11 0.54
N PRO A 49 -1.40 12.01 0.81
CA PRO A 49 -0.84 12.51 2.06
C PRO A 49 -0.94 14.04 2.23
N GLY A 50 -0.94 14.80 1.13
CA GLY A 50 -0.99 16.28 1.18
C GLY A 50 -2.40 16.82 1.44
N THR A 51 -3.42 16.16 0.90
CA THR A 51 -4.83 16.58 1.02
C THR A 51 -5.76 15.36 1.12
N PRO A 52 -5.67 14.56 2.19
CA PRO A 52 -6.28 13.23 2.26
C PRO A 52 -7.80 13.25 2.14
N ASP A 53 -8.46 14.15 2.87
CA ASP A 53 -9.93 14.20 2.87
C ASP A 53 -10.50 14.65 1.53
N ALA A 54 -9.88 15.62 0.86
CA ALA A 54 -10.32 16.07 -0.47
C ALA A 54 -10.21 14.93 -1.50
N VAL A 55 -9.01 14.35 -1.61
CA VAL A 55 -8.74 13.28 -2.60
C VAL A 55 -9.56 12.03 -2.30
N LEU A 56 -9.60 11.57 -1.05
CA LEU A 56 -10.32 10.34 -0.71
C LEU A 56 -11.83 10.53 -0.75
N SER A 57 -12.36 11.70 -0.37
CA SER A 57 -13.80 11.97 -0.53
C SER A 57 -14.21 11.93 -2.00
N PHE A 58 -13.42 12.56 -2.87
CA PHE A 58 -13.64 12.54 -4.31
C PHE A 58 -13.64 11.10 -4.85
N LEU A 59 -12.58 10.32 -4.57
CA LEU A 59 -12.45 8.95 -5.06
C LEU A 59 -13.53 8.01 -4.51
N VAL A 60 -13.89 8.14 -3.23
CA VAL A 60 -15.01 7.40 -2.63
C VAL A 60 -16.32 7.77 -3.33
N GLY A 61 -16.55 9.05 -3.61
CA GLY A 61 -17.72 9.52 -4.36
C GLY A 61 -17.79 8.91 -5.76
N ARG A 62 -16.69 8.91 -6.51
CA ARG A 62 -16.58 8.26 -7.83
C ARG A 62 -16.86 6.75 -7.75
N ALA A 63 -16.28 6.06 -6.76
CA ALA A 63 -16.50 4.64 -6.55
C ALA A 63 -17.97 4.30 -6.23
N GLN A 64 -18.66 5.17 -5.48
CA GLN A 64 -20.08 5.01 -5.12
C GLN A 64 -21.05 5.37 -6.25
N ALA A 65 -20.71 6.36 -7.08
CA ALA A 65 -21.53 6.79 -8.20
C ALA A 65 -21.68 5.72 -9.30
N GLY A 66 -20.73 4.78 -9.38
CA GLY A 66 -20.66 3.81 -10.47
C GLY A 66 -20.16 4.44 -11.77
N GLY A 67 -20.23 3.68 -12.86
CA GLY A 67 -19.69 4.10 -14.17
C GLY A 67 -18.32 3.50 -14.48
N GLU A 68 -17.72 4.00 -15.56
CA GLU A 68 -16.53 3.40 -16.18
C GLU A 68 -15.28 3.51 -15.29
N ASP A 69 -15.14 4.60 -14.53
CA ASP A 69 -13.97 4.89 -13.68
C ASP A 69 -14.18 4.49 -12.21
N ALA A 70 -15.37 4.04 -11.82
CA ALA A 70 -15.69 3.72 -10.42
C ALA A 70 -14.79 2.61 -9.86
N GLN A 71 -14.48 1.60 -10.68
CA GLN A 71 -13.57 0.53 -10.29
C GLN A 71 -12.14 1.07 -10.06
N LEU A 72 -11.67 1.97 -10.92
CA LEU A 72 -10.36 2.60 -10.78
C LEU A 72 -10.31 3.47 -9.52
N ALA A 73 -11.31 4.32 -9.29
CA ALA A 73 -11.37 5.17 -8.11
C ALA A 73 -11.35 4.36 -6.80
N GLY A 74 -12.19 3.34 -6.70
CA GLY A 74 -12.19 2.44 -5.54
C GLY A 74 -10.86 1.71 -5.38
N ARG A 75 -10.21 1.33 -6.48
CA ARG A 75 -8.90 0.67 -6.46
C ARG A 75 -7.78 1.58 -5.95
N VAL A 76 -7.80 2.88 -6.28
CA VAL A 76 -6.86 3.88 -5.74
C VAL A 76 -7.04 4.02 -4.22
N VAL A 77 -8.28 4.10 -3.73
CA VAL A 77 -8.57 4.15 -2.28
C VAL A 77 -8.06 2.89 -1.59
N VAL A 78 -8.33 1.70 -2.14
CA VAL A 78 -7.79 0.45 -1.60
C VAL A 78 -6.26 0.47 -1.56
N GLN A 79 -5.59 1.00 -2.59
CA GLN A 79 -4.13 1.10 -2.58
C GLN A 79 -3.63 2.02 -1.46
N ALA A 80 -4.26 3.19 -1.28
CA ALA A 80 -3.89 4.16 -0.26
C ALA A 80 -3.98 3.57 1.16
N LEU A 81 -4.94 2.67 1.39
CA LEU A 81 -5.16 2.02 2.69
C LEU A 81 -4.54 0.62 2.80
N LEU A 82 -3.92 0.08 1.74
CA LEU A 82 -3.43 -1.30 1.70
C LEU A 82 -2.38 -1.58 2.78
N GLY A 83 -1.45 -0.65 3.00
CA GLY A 83 -0.43 -0.76 4.05
C GLY A 83 -1.06 -0.94 5.43
N LYS A 84 -2.12 -0.18 5.73
CA LYS A 84 -2.86 -0.30 6.99
C LYS A 84 -3.56 -1.66 7.11
N MET A 85 -4.15 -2.16 6.03
CA MET A 85 -4.79 -3.48 6.02
C MET A 85 -3.79 -4.60 6.31
N VAL A 86 -2.56 -4.50 5.79
CA VAL A 86 -1.46 -5.43 6.11
C VAL A 86 -1.11 -5.39 7.58
N LEU A 87 -1.00 -4.21 8.19
CA LEU A 87 -0.70 -4.07 9.62
C LEU A 87 -1.80 -4.69 10.49
N LEU A 88 -3.07 -4.41 10.18
CA LEU A 88 -4.20 -4.98 10.90
C LEU A 88 -4.24 -6.50 10.77
N ALA A 89 -4.10 -7.03 9.57
CA ALA A 89 -4.10 -8.48 9.32
C ALA A 89 -2.93 -9.20 9.99
N ARG A 90 -1.75 -8.57 10.14
CA ARG A 90 -0.62 -9.16 10.88
C ARG A 90 -0.87 -9.25 12.39
N ALA A 91 -1.57 -8.27 12.94
CA ALA A 91 -1.92 -8.23 14.36
C ALA A 91 -3.12 -9.13 14.71
N ASP A 92 -3.86 -9.59 13.69
CA ASP A 92 -5.07 -10.38 13.83
C ASP A 92 -4.77 -11.88 13.62
N ARG A 93 -5.10 -12.71 14.62
CA ARG A 93 -4.88 -14.16 14.55
C ARG A 93 -6.05 -14.92 13.90
N ARG A 94 -7.20 -14.26 13.73
CA ARG A 94 -8.47 -14.89 13.30
C ARG A 94 -8.85 -14.53 11.87
N SER A 95 -8.36 -13.39 11.37
CA SER A 95 -8.63 -12.93 10.00
C SER A 95 -7.35 -12.58 9.25
N GLY A 96 -7.37 -12.80 7.94
CA GLY A 96 -6.26 -12.53 7.04
C GLY A 96 -6.43 -11.24 6.25
N LEU A 97 -5.41 -10.89 5.45
CA LEU A 97 -5.44 -9.70 4.59
C LEU A 97 -6.64 -9.67 3.64
N GLY A 98 -7.08 -10.84 3.15
CA GLY A 98 -8.25 -10.96 2.29
C GLY A 98 -9.53 -10.42 2.94
N ASP A 99 -9.74 -10.71 4.23
CA ASP A 99 -10.91 -10.26 4.98
C ASP A 99 -10.90 -8.74 5.14
N TYR A 100 -9.75 -8.18 5.50
CA TYR A 100 -9.56 -6.74 5.65
C TYR A 100 -9.74 -5.99 4.32
N VAL A 101 -9.16 -6.48 3.22
CA VAL A 101 -9.32 -5.86 1.89
C VAL A 101 -10.77 -5.95 1.40
N SER A 102 -11.44 -7.08 1.65
CA SER A 102 -12.85 -7.27 1.27
C SER A 102 -13.76 -6.33 2.08
N GLN A 103 -13.53 -6.23 3.38
CA GLN A 103 -14.28 -5.30 4.22
C GLN A 103 -13.99 -3.85 3.87
N LEU A 104 -12.75 -3.49 3.53
CA LEU A 104 -12.39 -2.14 3.10
C LEU A 104 -13.19 -1.76 1.84
N TRP A 105 -13.25 -2.65 0.85
CA TRP A 105 -14.07 -2.43 -0.35
C TRP A 105 -15.55 -2.17 0.02
N CYS A 106 -16.12 -3.01 0.89
CA CYS A 106 -17.48 -2.81 1.39
C CYS A 106 -17.66 -1.50 2.18
N GLN A 107 -16.64 -1.02 2.89
CA GLN A 107 -16.70 0.27 3.58
C GLN A 107 -16.65 1.44 2.60
N VAL A 108 -15.77 1.39 1.59
CA VAL A 108 -15.70 2.41 0.53
C VAL A 108 -17.07 2.63 -0.11
N LEU A 109 -17.76 1.54 -0.48
CA LEU A 109 -19.06 1.62 -1.14
C LEU A 109 -20.22 2.09 -0.23
N ARG A 110 -20.05 2.05 1.10
CA ARG A 110 -21.09 2.42 2.08
C ARG A 110 -20.75 3.67 2.89
N TYR A 111 -19.59 4.26 2.63
CA TYR A 111 -19.06 5.35 3.43
C TYR A 111 -19.97 6.60 3.32
N PRO A 112 -20.48 7.14 4.44
CA PRO A 112 -21.46 8.22 4.38
C PRO A 112 -20.77 9.59 4.27
N LEU A 113 -20.28 9.95 3.08
CA LEU A 113 -19.51 11.18 2.82
C LEU A 113 -20.17 12.44 3.41
N GLY A 114 -21.49 12.63 3.20
CA GLY A 114 -22.20 13.79 3.72
C GLY A 114 -22.32 13.86 5.26
N ARG A 115 -22.17 12.74 5.97
CA ARG A 115 -22.19 12.69 7.45
C ARG A 115 -20.78 12.68 8.06
N ARG A 116 -19.77 12.27 7.30
CA ARG A 116 -18.36 12.17 7.74
C ARG A 116 -17.43 12.69 6.64
N PRO A 117 -17.40 14.00 6.41
CA PRO A 117 -16.59 14.58 5.33
C PRO A 117 -15.10 14.70 5.71
N ARG A 118 -14.75 14.46 6.98
CA ARG A 118 -13.39 14.58 7.52
C ARG A 118 -12.84 13.26 8.00
N SER A 119 -11.51 13.19 8.10
CA SER A 119 -10.76 12.03 8.56
C SER A 119 -11.18 10.76 7.81
N VAL A 120 -11.38 10.87 6.50
CA VAL A 120 -12.00 9.83 5.66
C VAL A 120 -11.20 8.54 5.72
N ALA A 121 -9.88 8.63 5.56
CA ALA A 121 -8.99 7.48 5.66
C ALA A 121 -9.09 6.80 7.03
N ALA A 122 -9.04 7.60 8.09
CA ALA A 122 -9.09 7.11 9.46
C ALA A 122 -10.39 6.34 9.73
N ASN A 123 -11.50 6.97 9.37
CA ASN A 123 -12.82 6.40 9.49
C ASN A 123 -12.97 5.11 8.67
N LEU A 124 -12.47 5.07 7.44
CA LEU A 124 -12.51 3.88 6.60
C LEU A 124 -11.78 2.68 7.21
N TRP A 125 -10.51 2.84 7.66
CA TRP A 125 -9.78 1.70 8.22
C TRP A 125 -10.36 1.25 9.57
N MET A 126 -10.87 2.18 10.39
CA MET A 126 -11.53 1.84 11.64
C MET A 126 -12.84 1.09 11.41
N ASP A 127 -13.69 1.56 10.50
CA ASP A 127 -14.94 0.89 10.16
C ASP A 127 -14.67 -0.49 9.54
N THR A 128 -13.60 -0.62 8.76
CA THR A 128 -13.11 -1.90 8.24
C THR A 128 -12.74 -2.85 9.39
N ARG A 129 -11.91 -2.39 10.34
CA ARG A 129 -11.52 -3.18 11.52
C ARG A 129 -12.73 -3.59 12.35
N LYS A 130 -13.68 -2.68 12.57
CA LYS A 130 -14.93 -2.95 13.30
C LYS A 130 -15.76 -4.03 12.59
N ALA A 131 -15.86 -3.96 11.26
CA ALA A 131 -16.59 -4.94 10.47
C ALA A 131 -15.96 -6.33 10.54
N VAL A 132 -14.65 -6.45 10.35
CA VAL A 132 -13.92 -7.74 10.49
C VAL A 132 -14.14 -8.33 11.89
N ARG A 133 -13.99 -7.54 12.95
CA ARG A 133 -14.22 -8.01 14.34
C ARG A 133 -15.65 -8.46 14.60
N ARG A 134 -16.64 -7.78 14.00
CA ARG A 134 -18.04 -8.19 14.08
C ARG A 134 -18.25 -9.56 13.42
N GLU A 135 -17.63 -9.82 12.27
CA GLU A 135 -17.68 -11.12 11.60
C GLU A 135 -17.03 -12.23 12.44
N GLN A 136 -16.03 -11.89 13.25
CA GLN A 136 -15.43 -12.79 14.23
C GLN A 136 -16.30 -13.02 15.49
N GLY A 137 -17.46 -12.36 15.60
CA GLY A 137 -18.34 -12.43 16.76
C GLY A 137 -17.87 -11.60 17.96
N GLU A 138 -16.89 -10.71 17.79
CA GLU A 138 -16.43 -9.82 18.86
C GLU A 138 -17.39 -8.63 19.02
N LYS A 139 -17.74 -8.31 20.28
CA LYS A 139 -18.39 -7.04 20.59
C LYS A 139 -17.35 -5.93 20.44
N VAL A 140 -17.63 -4.97 19.57
CA VAL A 140 -16.79 -3.78 19.40
C VAL A 140 -17.48 -2.60 20.06
N GLU A 141 -16.93 -2.15 21.19
CA GLU A 141 -17.42 -0.97 21.89
C GLU A 141 -17.02 0.31 21.13
N PRO A 142 -17.93 1.28 20.95
CA PRO A 142 -17.62 2.53 20.30
C PRO A 142 -16.74 3.41 21.21
N LEU A 143 -15.56 3.79 20.71
CA LEU A 143 -14.74 4.85 21.30
C LEU A 143 -15.05 6.17 20.58
N LEU A 144 -15.40 7.21 21.34
CA LEU A 144 -15.52 8.58 20.81
C LEU A 144 -14.13 9.21 20.81
N VAL A 145 -13.65 9.59 19.62
CA VAL A 145 -12.33 10.20 19.41
C VAL A 145 -12.53 11.43 18.51
N GLY A 146 -11.84 12.53 18.79
CA GLY A 146 -11.88 13.74 17.96
C GLY A 146 -11.22 13.54 16.59
N ASP A 147 -11.67 14.30 15.58
CA ASP A 147 -11.18 14.21 14.19
C ASP A 147 -9.67 14.51 14.08
N ASP A 148 -9.15 15.40 14.91
CA ASP A 148 -7.72 15.73 15.02
C ASP A 148 -6.87 14.51 15.39
N VAL A 149 -7.31 13.74 16.38
CA VAL A 149 -6.66 12.50 16.80
C VAL A 149 -6.79 11.43 15.72
N LEU A 150 -7.90 11.41 14.96
CA LEU A 150 -8.09 10.48 13.85
C LEU A 150 -7.11 10.74 12.70
N ASP A 151 -6.89 12.01 12.36
CA ASP A 151 -5.92 12.43 11.35
C ASP A 151 -4.49 12.08 11.80
N GLU A 152 -4.14 12.35 13.06
CA GLU A 152 -2.83 11.99 13.62
C GLU A 152 -2.61 10.46 13.60
N LEU A 153 -3.59 9.67 14.06
CA LEU A 153 -3.52 8.21 14.02
C LEU A 153 -3.41 7.66 12.60
N TRP A 154 -4.04 8.32 11.63
CA TRP A 154 -3.89 7.97 10.22
C TRP A 154 -2.44 8.17 9.77
N VAL A 155 -1.89 9.38 9.95
CA VAL A 155 -0.51 9.74 9.59
C VAL A 155 0.50 8.81 10.25
N LEU A 156 0.40 8.61 11.57
CA LEU A 156 1.28 7.71 12.32
C LEU A 156 1.17 6.25 11.89
N SER A 157 0.04 5.87 11.30
CA SER A 157 -0.19 4.50 10.84
C SER A 157 0.16 4.26 9.37
N GLN A 158 0.47 5.31 8.62
CA GLN A 158 1.08 5.12 7.32
C GLN A 158 2.47 4.53 7.54
N PRO A 159 2.85 3.47 6.78
CA PRO A 159 4.26 3.11 6.72
C PRO A 159 5.00 4.37 6.27
N PRO A 160 6.03 4.81 6.99
CA PRO A 160 6.71 6.05 6.64
C PRO A 160 7.17 5.94 5.19
N ALA A 161 6.96 6.99 4.40
CA ALA A 161 7.26 7.01 2.96
C ALA A 161 8.71 6.66 2.63
N ASP A 162 9.60 6.59 3.64
CA ASP A 162 11.03 6.28 3.48
C ASP A 162 11.69 5.48 4.62
N VAL A 163 10.95 4.88 5.56
CA VAL A 163 11.63 4.20 6.70
C VAL A 163 12.14 2.79 6.35
N LEU A 164 11.63 2.16 5.28
CA LEU A 164 12.14 0.87 4.79
C LEU A 164 12.11 0.81 3.25
N SER A 165 12.64 1.83 2.57
CA SER A 165 12.85 1.69 1.12
C SER A 165 13.77 0.49 0.88
N VAL A 166 13.48 -0.30 -0.17
CA VAL A 166 14.33 -1.45 -0.53
C VAL A 166 15.80 -1.03 -0.63
N ARG A 167 16.05 0.18 -1.13
CA ARG A 167 17.39 0.78 -1.22
C ARG A 167 18.03 0.99 0.16
N ARG A 168 17.30 1.56 1.13
CA ARG A 168 17.80 1.73 2.51
C ARG A 168 18.05 0.39 3.21
N VAL A 169 17.11 -0.54 3.13
CA VAL A 169 17.24 -1.87 3.78
C VAL A 169 18.42 -2.65 3.20
N VAL A 170 18.64 -2.55 1.88
CA VAL A 170 19.77 -3.20 1.22
C VAL A 170 21.09 -2.51 1.57
N ALA A 171 21.13 -1.18 1.61
CA ALA A 171 22.32 -0.42 2.03
C ALA A 171 22.71 -0.74 3.48
N GLU A 172 21.73 -0.84 4.38
CA GLU A 172 21.99 -1.21 5.77
C GLU A 172 22.46 -2.67 5.91
N ALA A 173 21.86 -3.59 5.14
CA ALA A 173 22.32 -4.97 5.10
C ALA A 173 23.76 -5.10 4.56
N GLU A 174 24.16 -4.25 3.63
CA GLU A 174 25.53 -4.16 3.14
C GLU A 174 26.48 -3.59 4.21
N ALA A 175 26.10 -2.49 4.87
CA ALA A 175 26.87 -1.89 5.96
C ALA A 175 27.10 -2.87 7.12
N LEU A 176 26.11 -3.71 7.43
CA LEU A 176 26.19 -4.77 8.44
C LEU A 176 26.90 -6.05 7.96
N GLY A 177 27.34 -6.11 6.69
CA GLY A 177 28.02 -7.27 6.11
C GLY A 177 27.12 -8.51 5.94
N LEU A 178 25.80 -8.33 5.94
CA LEU A 178 24.83 -9.41 5.73
C LEU A 178 24.74 -9.81 4.26
N VAL A 179 25.01 -8.86 3.36
CA VAL A 179 25.08 -9.03 1.90
C VAL A 179 26.34 -8.38 1.36
N ASP A 180 26.92 -8.96 0.32
CA ASP A 180 28.02 -8.34 -0.43
C ASP A 180 27.50 -7.28 -1.42
N GLU A 181 28.38 -6.38 -1.85
CA GLU A 181 28.09 -5.26 -2.77
C GLU A 181 27.40 -5.71 -4.07
N LEU A 182 27.83 -6.83 -4.65
CA LEU A 182 27.21 -7.36 -5.86
C LEU A 182 25.79 -7.87 -5.57
N SER A 183 25.60 -8.60 -4.47
CA SER A 183 24.26 -9.03 -4.03
C SER A 183 23.36 -7.84 -3.70
N ALA A 184 23.90 -6.76 -3.13
CA ALA A 184 23.16 -5.52 -2.85
C ALA A 184 22.67 -4.86 -4.15
N ARG A 185 23.55 -4.68 -5.15
CA ARG A 185 23.17 -4.13 -6.47
C ARG A 185 22.10 -4.97 -7.18
N VAL A 186 22.22 -6.30 -7.10
CA VAL A 186 21.23 -7.23 -7.67
C VAL A 186 19.89 -7.10 -6.96
N LEU A 187 19.87 -7.01 -5.63
CA LEU A 187 18.63 -6.80 -4.85
C LEU A 187 17.94 -5.49 -5.23
N VAL A 188 18.69 -4.39 -5.36
CA VAL A 188 18.14 -3.09 -5.77
C VAL A 188 17.54 -3.19 -7.18
N SER A 189 18.25 -3.81 -8.12
CA SER A 189 17.75 -3.99 -9.50
C SER A 189 16.43 -4.77 -9.55
N VAL A 190 16.30 -5.83 -8.75
CA VAL A 190 15.09 -6.67 -8.76
C VAL A 190 13.94 -6.06 -7.96
N TYR A 191 14.22 -5.54 -6.76
CA TYR A 191 13.19 -5.17 -5.80
C TYR A 191 12.90 -3.67 -5.71
N ALA A 192 13.84 -2.80 -6.11
CA ALA A 192 13.62 -1.36 -6.17
C ALA A 192 13.35 -0.89 -7.62
N ASP A 193 14.11 -1.39 -8.58
CA ASP A 193 13.97 -0.98 -10.00
C ASP A 193 12.95 -1.84 -10.77
N GLY A 194 12.45 -2.91 -10.15
CA GLY A 194 11.39 -3.76 -10.72
C GLY A 194 11.84 -4.68 -11.87
N LEU A 195 13.15 -4.89 -12.06
CA LEU A 195 13.63 -5.80 -13.10
C LEU A 195 13.28 -7.27 -12.80
N SER A 196 12.98 -8.01 -13.85
CA SER A 196 12.93 -9.47 -13.80
C SER A 196 14.32 -10.06 -13.53
N SER A 197 14.38 -11.32 -13.07
CA SER A 197 15.67 -12.00 -12.87
C SER A 197 16.49 -12.18 -14.15
N ALA A 198 15.84 -12.16 -15.32
CA ALA A 198 16.52 -12.23 -16.62
C ALA A 198 17.16 -10.88 -16.97
N GLU A 199 16.40 -9.78 -16.87
CA GLU A 199 16.91 -8.41 -17.11
C GLU A 199 18.01 -8.02 -16.10
N ALA A 200 17.86 -8.43 -14.84
CA ALA A 200 18.90 -8.26 -13.84
C ALA A 200 20.14 -9.13 -14.14
N GLY A 201 19.94 -10.32 -14.72
CA GLY A 201 21.03 -11.18 -15.18
C GLY A 201 21.83 -10.51 -16.30
N GLU A 202 21.15 -9.97 -17.30
CA GLU A 202 21.78 -9.19 -18.38
C GLU A 202 22.54 -7.98 -17.83
N ARG A 203 21.91 -7.19 -16.94
CA ARG A 203 22.52 -6.00 -16.33
C ARG A 203 23.80 -6.30 -15.55
N HIS A 204 23.82 -7.42 -14.82
CA HIS A 204 24.93 -7.77 -13.93
C HIS A 204 25.88 -8.82 -14.51
N ALA A 205 25.72 -9.16 -15.80
CA ALA A 205 26.47 -10.23 -16.48
C ALA A 205 26.42 -11.58 -15.74
N MET A 206 25.20 -12.02 -15.40
CA MET A 206 24.92 -13.24 -14.61
C MET A 206 23.82 -14.07 -15.26
N SER A 207 23.79 -15.36 -14.95
CA SER A 207 22.63 -16.20 -15.29
C SER A 207 21.42 -15.87 -14.40
N THR A 208 20.22 -16.06 -14.95
CA THR A 208 18.94 -15.90 -14.24
C THR A 208 18.90 -16.71 -12.93
N ASP A 209 19.42 -17.93 -12.94
CA ASP A 209 19.42 -18.79 -11.74
C ASP A 209 20.39 -18.30 -10.68
N LEU A 210 21.52 -17.71 -11.09
CA LEU A 210 22.47 -17.13 -10.15
C LEU A 210 21.90 -15.86 -9.49
N VAL A 211 21.12 -15.05 -10.23
CA VAL A 211 20.36 -13.93 -9.67
C VAL A 211 19.35 -14.42 -8.63
N ARG A 212 18.54 -15.43 -8.96
CA ARG A 212 17.56 -16.02 -8.05
C ARG A 212 18.20 -16.59 -6.79
N TRP A 213 19.32 -17.31 -6.94
CA TRP A 213 20.06 -17.85 -5.82
C TRP A 213 20.59 -16.75 -4.90
N ARG A 214 21.18 -15.68 -5.46
CA ARG A 214 21.66 -14.52 -4.68
C ARG A 214 20.54 -13.85 -3.93
N CYS A 215 19.43 -13.51 -4.59
CA CYS A 215 18.25 -12.92 -3.95
C CYS A 215 17.69 -13.83 -2.83
N SER A 216 17.62 -15.14 -3.07
CA SER A 216 17.13 -16.12 -2.08
C SER A 216 18.05 -16.21 -0.85
N ARG A 217 19.36 -16.26 -1.07
CA ARG A 217 20.36 -16.34 0.00
C ARG A 217 20.41 -15.05 0.81
N ALA A 218 20.43 -13.90 0.14
CA ALA A 218 20.48 -12.59 0.77
C ALA A 218 19.22 -12.33 1.61
N ARG A 219 18.02 -12.57 1.07
CA ARG A 219 16.76 -12.44 1.83
C ARG A 219 16.73 -13.32 3.08
N ARG A 220 17.27 -14.54 3.02
CA ARG A 220 17.36 -15.42 4.21
C ARG A 220 18.27 -14.86 5.28
N ARG A 221 19.44 -14.32 4.91
CA ARG A 221 20.39 -13.72 5.85
C ARG A 221 19.82 -12.43 6.47
N MET A 222 19.19 -11.59 5.64
CA MET A 222 18.53 -10.37 6.10
C MET A 222 17.34 -10.68 7.01
N ALA A 223 16.52 -11.68 6.68
CA ALA A 223 15.38 -12.10 7.51
C ALA A 223 15.83 -12.62 8.89
N ALA A 224 16.95 -13.34 8.96
CA ALA A 224 17.52 -13.80 10.23
C ALA A 224 18.07 -12.67 11.11
N ALA A 225 18.27 -11.47 10.54
CA ALA A 225 18.77 -10.28 11.23
C ALA A 225 17.78 -9.10 11.13
N ALA A 226 16.49 -9.38 10.93
CA ALA A 226 15.47 -8.36 10.65
C ALA A 226 15.38 -7.30 11.75
N ASP A 227 15.48 -7.71 13.01
CA ASP A 227 15.41 -6.78 14.16
C ASP A 227 16.56 -5.75 14.14
N ARG A 228 17.74 -6.14 13.65
CA ARG A 228 18.89 -5.23 13.52
C ARG A 228 18.74 -4.26 12.35
N LEU A 229 18.09 -4.70 11.27
CA LEU A 229 17.83 -3.88 10.07
C LEU A 229 16.71 -2.85 10.29
N VAL A 230 15.81 -3.10 11.23
CA VAL A 230 14.71 -2.17 11.58
C VAL A 230 15.17 -1.13 12.61
N ALA A 231 16.22 -1.43 13.39
CA ALA A 231 16.74 -0.55 14.43
C ALA A 231 17.77 0.49 13.94
N ALA A 232 18.12 0.48 12.64
CA ALA A 232 19.10 1.36 12.00
C ALA A 232 18.43 2.36 11.03
#